data_AF-A0A3S0EER6-F1
#
_entry.id   AF-A0A3S0EER6-F1
#
_cell.length_a   1.000
_cell.length_b   1.000
_cell.length_c   1.000
_cell.angle_alpha   90.00
_cell.angle_beta   90.00
_cell.angle_gamma   90.00
#
_symmetry.space_group_name_H-M   'P 1'
#
loop_
_entity.id
_entity.type
_entity.pdbx_description
1 polymer ?
#
loop_
_entity_poly.entity_id
_entity_poly.type
_entity_poly.pdbx_seq_one_letter_code
_entity_poly.pdbx_strand_id
1 'polypeptide(L)'
;MNIKELLDKLRPLEAAHETAHGPRTGFLMADVTRALGSLSNASNALTLLLAEGLVEGEPVILKGDVHTLFRLSGAVPPTVH
;
A
#
# COMPACT_ATOMS: atom_id res chain seq x y z
N MET A 1 -18.86 -0.62 -2.43
CA MET A 1 -17.80 -0.03 -1.59
C MET A 1 -17.39 1.28 -2.23
N ASN A 2 -17.50 2.40 -1.51
CA ASN A 2 -17.07 3.71 -2.01
C ASN A 2 -15.58 3.95 -1.70
N ILE A 3 -14.99 5.01 -2.28
CA ILE A 3 -13.56 5.33 -2.10
C ILE A 3 -13.21 5.55 -0.62
N LYS A 4 -14.09 6.22 0.15
CA LYS A 4 -13.87 6.49 1.57
C LYS A 4 -13.78 5.19 2.40
N GLU A 5 -14.72 4.27 2.22
CA GLU A 5 -14.73 2.96 2.87
C GLU A 5 -13.47 2.15 2.52
N LEU A 6 -13.01 2.28 1.28
CA LEU A 6 -11.80 1.62 0.81
C LEU A 6 -10.56 2.19 1.53
N LEU A 7 -10.42 3.51 1.57
CA LEU A 7 -9.32 4.17 2.28
C LEU A 7 -9.34 3.86 3.79
N ASP A 8 -10.51 3.85 4.42
CA ASP A 8 -10.64 3.52 5.84
C ASP A 8 -10.25 2.06 6.14
N LYS A 9 -10.44 1.14 5.18
CA LYS A 9 -9.95 -0.25 5.27
C LYS A 9 -8.45 -0.39 5.03
N LEU A 10 -7.87 0.42 4.16
CA LEU A 10 -6.45 0.33 3.79
C LEU A 10 -5.52 1.07 4.75
N ARG A 11 -5.97 2.18 5.33
CA ARG A 11 -5.19 2.98 6.29
C ARG A 11 -4.59 2.17 7.45
N PRO A 12 -5.31 1.25 8.12
CA PRO A 12 -4.72 0.43 9.19
C PRO A 12 -3.72 -0.63 8.70
N LEU A 13 -3.58 -0.82 7.38
CA LEU A 13 -2.62 -1.77 6.80
C LEU A 13 -1.23 -1.15 6.57
N GLU A 14 -1.11 0.19 6.62
CA GLU A 14 0.19 0.84 6.49
C GLU A 14 1.10 0.43 7.65
N ALA A 15 2.19 -0.24 7.30
CA ALA A 15 3.22 -0.68 8.23
C ALA A 15 4.58 -0.24 7.73
N ALA A 16 5.54 -0.11 8.65
CA ALA A 16 6.94 0.07 8.28
C ALA A 16 7.52 -1.28 7.83
N HIS A 17 8.18 -1.27 6.67
CA HIS A 17 8.89 -2.40 6.10
C HIS A 17 10.37 -2.03 5.96
N GLU A 18 11.25 -2.88 6.49
CA GLU A 18 12.68 -2.77 6.29
C GLU A 18 13.04 -3.18 4.86
N THR A 19 13.46 -2.21 4.04
CA THR A 19 13.88 -2.45 2.65
C THR A 19 15.40 -2.35 2.51
N ALA A 20 15.93 -2.82 1.38
CA ALA A 20 17.36 -2.66 1.06
C ALA A 20 17.84 -1.19 1.03
N HIS A 21 16.92 -0.22 0.87
CA HIS A 21 17.22 1.21 0.82
C HIS A 21 16.78 1.95 2.10
N GLY A 22 16.52 1.22 3.18
CA GLY A 22 16.03 1.76 4.45
C GLY A 22 14.53 1.53 4.68
N PRO A 23 13.99 1.97 5.83
CA PRO A 23 12.59 1.76 6.17
C PRO A 23 11.66 2.52 5.21
N ARG A 24 10.62 1.83 4.73
CA ARG A 24 9.54 2.39 3.91
C ARG A 24 8.19 2.05 4.53
N THR A 25 7.24 2.98 4.49
CA THR A 25 5.89 2.78 5.03
C THR A 25 4.90 2.51 3.91
N GLY A 26 4.09 1.47 4.06
CA GLY A 26 3.04 1.12 3.13
C GLY A 26 2.46 -0.27 3.40
N PHE A 27 1.74 -0.82 2.44
CA PHE A 27 1.15 -2.16 2.49
C PHE A 27 1.47 -2.94 1.22
N LEU A 28 1.53 -4.26 1.35
CA LEU A 28 1.77 -5.15 0.21
C LEU A 28 0.45 -5.59 -0.42
N MET A 29 0.48 -6.01 -1.68
CA MET A 29 -0.69 -6.59 -2.35
C MET A 29 -1.33 -7.74 -1.54
N ALA A 30 -0.51 -8.53 -0.84
CA ALA A 30 -0.98 -9.62 0.02
C ALA A 30 -1.85 -9.11 1.19
N ASP A 31 -1.51 -7.96 1.78
CA ASP A 31 -2.26 -7.37 2.89
C ASP A 31 -3.60 -6.83 2.41
N VAL A 32 -3.63 -6.19 1.24
CA VAL A 32 -4.86 -5.73 0.58
C VAL A 32 -5.76 -6.91 0.23
N THR A 33 -5.18 -7.98 -0.31
CA THR A 33 -5.89 -9.22 -0.65
C THR A 33 -6.54 -9.84 0.59
N ARG A 34 -5.81 -9.87 1.72
CA ARG A 34 -6.34 -10.35 3.00
C ARG A 34 -7.49 -9.46 3.50
N ALA A 35 -7.35 -8.14 3.42
CA ALA A 35 -8.34 -7.18 3.90
C ALA A 35 -9.62 -7.15 3.04
N LEU A 36 -9.50 -7.40 1.73
CA LEU A 36 -10.62 -7.35 0.77
C LEU A 36 -11.16 -8.73 0.36
N GLY A 37 -10.56 -9.80 0.89
CA GLY A 37 -11.00 -11.19 0.77
C GLY A 37 -10.68 -11.87 -0.57
N SER A 38 -10.20 -11.15 -1.58
CA SER A 38 -9.76 -11.74 -2.85
C SER A 38 -8.74 -10.87 -3.57
N LEU A 39 -7.89 -11.51 -4.39
CA LEU A 39 -6.90 -10.82 -5.22
C LEU A 39 -7.59 -9.93 -6.27
N SER A 40 -8.71 -10.38 -6.84
CA SER A 40 -9.48 -9.60 -7.81
C SER A 40 -10.03 -8.32 -7.19
N ASN A 41 -10.54 -8.38 -5.96
CA ASN A 41 -11.02 -7.21 -5.24
C ASN A 41 -9.86 -6.24 -4.91
N ALA A 42 -8.72 -6.79 -4.48
CA ALA A 42 -7.51 -6.00 -4.22
C ALA A 42 -7.00 -5.28 -5.48
N SER A 43 -6.90 -5.99 -6.59
CA SER A 43 -6.44 -5.43 -7.86
C SER A 43 -7.37 -4.33 -8.35
N ASN A 44 -8.68 -4.56 -8.34
CA ASN A 44 -9.67 -3.56 -8.75
C ASN A 44 -9.66 -2.32 -7.86
N ALA A 45 -9.56 -2.53 -6.55
CA ALA A 45 -9.46 -1.46 -5.56
C ALA A 45 -8.21 -0.59 -5.77
N LEU A 46 -7.04 -1.22 -5.90
CA LEU A 46 -5.78 -0.49 -6.09
C LEU A 46 -5.74 0.21 -7.44
N THR A 47 -6.25 -0.40 -8.50
CA THR A 47 -6.33 0.22 -9.83
C THR A 47 -7.19 1.50 -9.78
N LEU A 48 -8.33 1.45 -9.10
CA LEU A 48 -9.18 2.63 -8.90
C LEU A 48 -8.42 3.72 -8.11
N LEU A 49 -7.78 3.37 -6.99
CA LEU A 49 -7.08 4.34 -6.16
C LEU A 49 -5.83 4.94 -6.84
N LEU A 50 -5.12 4.17 -7.66
CA LEU A 50 -4.01 4.64 -8.49
C LEU A 50 -4.49 5.64 -9.55
N ALA A 51 -5.62 5.34 -10.22
CA ALA A 51 -6.20 6.23 -11.22
C ALA A 51 -6.67 7.57 -10.62
N GLU A 52 -7.15 7.55 -9.38
CA GLU A 52 -7.55 8.74 -8.61
C GLU A 52 -6.35 9.45 -7.94
N GLY A 53 -5.13 8.92 -8.08
CA GLY A 53 -3.93 9.48 -7.44
C GLY A 53 -3.93 9.39 -5.90
N LEU A 54 -4.76 8.53 -5.32
CA LEU A 54 -4.93 8.33 -3.88
C LEU A 54 -4.01 7.26 -3.29
N VAL A 55 -3.40 6.45 -4.15
CA VAL A 55 -2.37 5.47 -3.81
C VAL A 55 -1.20 5.68 -4.76
N GLU A 56 0.01 5.50 -4.23
CA GLU A 56 1.23 5.40 -5.01
C GLU A 56 1.84 4.02 -4.82
N GLY A 57 2.48 3.48 -5.86
CA GLY A 57 3.20 2.22 -5.80
C GLY A 57 4.67 2.43 -6.12
N GLU A 58 5.56 1.88 -5.30
CA GLU A 58 7.00 1.87 -5.56
C GLU A 58 7.56 0.44 -5.49
N PRO A 59 8.52 0.08 -6.37
CA PRO A 59 9.24 -1.17 -6.25
C PRO A 59 10.21 -1.10 -5.06
N VAL A 60 10.17 -2.10 -4.20
CA VAL A 60 11.06 -2.25 -3.04
C VAL A 60 11.67 -3.65 -3.01
N ILE A 61 12.86 -3.77 -2.45
CA ILE A 61 13.48 -5.06 -2.17
C ILE A 61 13.20 -5.43 -0.71
N LEU A 62 12.45 -6.50 -0.50
CA LEU A 62 12.15 -7.08 0.82
C LEU A 62 12.71 -8.49 0.86
N LYS A 63 13.56 -8.79 1.84
CA LYS A 63 14.17 -10.12 2.03
C LYS A 63 14.88 -10.68 0.78
N GLY A 64 15.35 -9.81 -0.12
CA GLY A 64 16.03 -10.20 -1.36
C GLY A 64 15.13 -10.31 -2.59
N ASP A 65 13.81 -10.19 -2.43
CA ASP A 65 12.84 -10.23 -3.52
C ASP A 65 12.28 -8.85 -3.84
N VAL A 66 11.89 -8.64 -5.11
CA VAL A 66 11.26 -7.39 -5.56
C VAL A 66 9.76 -7.47 -5.30
N HIS A 67 9.25 -6.51 -4.54
CA HIS A 67 7.83 -6.32 -4.24
C HIS A 67 7.38 -4.93 -4.64
N THR A 68 6.08 -4.75 -4.84
CA THR A 68 5.48 -3.42 -4.93
C THR A 68 4.93 -3.04 -3.56
N LEU A 69 5.43 -1.95 -2.99
CA LEU A 69 4.89 -1.34 -1.79
C LEU A 69 3.90 -0.25 -2.21
N PHE A 70 2.67 -0.35 -1.73
CA PHE A 70 1.64 0.64 -1.96
C PHE A 70 1.52 1.55 -0.74
N ARG A 71 1.43 2.85 -0.95
CA ARG A 71 1.24 3.86 0.11
C ARG A 71 0.05 4.74 -0.21
N LEU A 72 -0.67 5.20 0.81
CA LEU A 72 -1.73 6.19 0.60
C LEU A 72 -1.10 7.55 0.28
N SER A 73 -1.55 8.18 -0.81
CA SER A 73 -1.12 9.54 -1.16
C SER A 73 -1.58 10.53 -0.09
N GLY A 74 -0.66 11.36 0.41
CA GLY A 74 -0.92 12.29 1.51
C GLY A 74 -0.65 11.74 2.91
N ALA A 75 -0.24 10.46 3.04
CA ALA A 75 0.45 10.01 4.24
C ALA A 75 1.83 10.67 4.28
N VAL A 76 2.02 11.66 5.16
CA VAL A 76 3.31 12.32 5.34
C VAL A 76 4.31 11.25 5.80
N PRO A 77 5.39 10.95 5.04
CA PRO A 77 6.39 10.02 5.51
C PRO A 77 6.95 10.56 6.84
N PRO A 78 7.14 9.72 7.88
CA PRO A 78 7.71 10.18 9.12
C PRO A 78 9.08 10.81 8.81
N THR A 79 9.20 12.10 9.07
CA THR A 79 10.44 12.84 8.93
C THR A 79 11.35 12.35 10.05
N VAL A 80 12.23 11.39 9.76
CA VAL A 80 13.32 11.01 10.67
C VAL A 80 14.31 12.17 10.68
N HIS A 81 14.33 12.91 11.79
CA HIS A 81 15.35 13.88 12.16
C HIS A 81 16.61 13.18 12.69
#